data_AF-A0A7D6VQC2-F1
#
_entry.id   AF-A0A7D6VQC2-F1
#
_cell.length_a   1.000
_cell.length_b   1.000
_cell.length_c   1.000
_cell.angle_alpha   90.00
_cell.angle_beta   90.00
_cell.angle_gamma   90.00
#
_symmetry.space_group_name_H-M   'P 1'
#
loop_
_entity.id
_entity.type
_entity.pdbx_description
1 polymer ?
#
loop_
_entity_poly.entity_id
_entity_poly.type
_entity_poly.pdbx_seq_one_letter_code
_entity_poly.pdbx_strand_id
1 'polypeptide(L)'
;MDKKISSKSFFEFINLVCAREVEYFMLESNYTTKFNNNIKQIIEELKTIGKTSVEFMVLFNTKGEIALINEEIIGSYVGENLIENLKTTYKHTDVDTLIEVSEKYSYEEKQTFIIKIYEDLCRILNEIYKDIKYRKEVAESYKKRYSLAHVGEDMLPMSIASILILEDICAYLSFDVELTKIIPQKTK
;
A
#
# COMPACT_ATOMS: atom_id res chain seq x y z
N MET A 1 25.16 -6.68 13.76
CA MET A 1 24.13 -7.05 14.76
C MET A 1 22.91 -7.41 13.93
N ASP A 2 22.75 -8.69 13.63
CA ASP A 2 21.71 -9.16 12.70
C ASP A 2 20.35 -8.92 13.35
N LYS A 3 19.60 -7.97 12.79
CA LYS A 3 18.29 -7.59 13.28
C LYS A 3 17.34 -8.71 12.86
N LYS A 4 17.02 -9.62 13.78
CA LYS A 4 16.03 -10.66 13.52
C LYS A 4 14.68 -9.99 13.27
N ILE A 5 14.29 -9.92 12.01
CA ILE A 5 12.98 -9.41 11.59
C ILE A 5 11.94 -10.41 12.13
N SER A 6 10.93 -9.88 12.81
CA SER A 6 9.74 -10.65 13.17
C SER A 6 8.54 -10.20 12.34
N SER A 7 7.55 -11.07 12.16
CA SER A 7 6.33 -10.85 11.41
C SER A 7 5.56 -9.68 11.97
N LYS A 8 5.52 -9.55 13.30
CA LYS A 8 4.96 -8.39 13.98
C LYS A 8 5.68 -7.09 13.58
N SER A 9 7.02 -7.10 13.59
CA SER A 9 7.81 -5.92 13.20
C SER A 9 7.70 -5.57 11.71
N PHE A 10 7.49 -6.57 10.84
CA PHE A 10 7.28 -6.33 9.42
C PHE A 10 5.86 -5.83 9.12
N PHE A 11 4.85 -6.36 9.81
CA PHE A 11 3.48 -5.87 9.72
C PHE A 11 3.37 -4.41 10.19
N GLU A 12 3.92 -4.11 11.36
CA GLU A 12 3.98 -2.74 11.88
C GLU A 12 4.74 -1.82 10.93
N PHE A 13 5.84 -2.31 10.34
CA PHE A 13 6.58 -1.57 9.32
C PHE A 13 5.75 -1.28 8.07
N ILE A 14 5.09 -2.28 7.48
CA ILE A 14 4.27 -2.09 6.28
C ILE A 14 3.15 -1.09 6.55
N ASN A 15 2.42 -1.23 7.67
CA ASN A 15 1.33 -0.31 8.00
C ASN A 15 1.84 1.13 8.11
N LEU A 16 3.00 1.32 8.75
CA LEU A 16 3.63 2.61 8.92
C LEU A 16 4.05 3.23 7.57
N VAL A 17 4.74 2.48 6.70
CA VAL A 17 5.19 3.02 5.41
C VAL A 17 4.01 3.28 4.48
N CYS A 18 2.98 2.42 4.50
CA CYS A 18 1.76 2.67 3.74
C CYS A 18 1.07 3.97 4.19
N ALA A 19 0.92 4.19 5.50
CA ALA A 19 0.34 5.43 6.02
C ALA A 19 1.19 6.65 5.63
N ARG A 20 2.51 6.58 5.88
CA ARG A 20 3.45 7.68 5.63
C ARG A 20 3.52 8.08 4.16
N GLU A 21 3.64 7.11 3.25
CA GLU A 21 3.78 7.40 1.82
C GLU A 21 2.46 7.88 1.20
N VAL A 22 1.33 7.36 1.67
CA VAL A 22 0.00 7.86 1.27
C VAL A 22 -0.20 9.29 1.76
N GLU A 23 0.05 9.58 3.04
CA GLU A 23 -0.05 10.94 3.61
C GLU A 23 0.89 11.92 2.89
N TYR A 24 2.12 11.47 2.63
CA TYR A 24 3.10 12.26 1.93
C TYR A 24 2.64 12.59 0.52
N PHE A 25 2.14 11.62 -0.26
CA PHE A 25 1.91 11.83 -1.69
C PHE A 25 0.48 12.28 -2.03
N MET A 26 -0.54 11.76 -1.35
CA MET A 26 -1.96 11.99 -1.61
C MET A 26 -2.49 13.13 -0.72
N LEU A 27 -2.94 14.22 -1.33
CA LEU A 27 -3.34 15.45 -0.64
C LEU A 27 -4.83 15.48 -0.30
N GLU A 28 -5.67 15.10 -1.27
CA GLU A 28 -7.12 15.00 -1.09
C GLU A 28 -7.62 13.81 -1.89
N SER A 29 -8.58 13.07 -1.36
CA SER A 29 -9.07 11.88 -2.03
C SER A 29 -10.56 11.70 -1.87
N ASN A 30 -11.21 11.23 -2.94
CA ASN A 30 -12.53 10.63 -2.88
C ASN A 30 -12.39 9.11 -2.84
N TYR A 31 -13.19 8.47 -1.99
CA TYR A 31 -13.12 7.03 -1.78
C TYR A 31 -14.18 6.28 -2.59
N THR A 32 -13.91 5.02 -2.94
CA THR A 32 -14.89 4.19 -3.65
C THR A 32 -16.09 3.88 -2.77
N THR A 33 -17.26 3.61 -3.36
CA THR A 33 -18.46 3.22 -2.60
C THR A 33 -18.22 1.95 -1.77
N LYS A 34 -17.47 0.99 -2.31
CA LYS A 34 -17.09 -0.25 -1.60
C LYS A 34 -16.29 0.08 -0.34
N PHE A 35 -15.25 0.89 -0.46
CA PHE A 35 -14.43 1.28 0.68
C PHE A 35 -15.22 2.06 1.74
N ASN A 36 -16.04 3.03 1.30
CA ASN A 36 -16.95 3.76 2.19
C ASN A 36 -17.85 2.83 3.02
N ASN A 37 -18.44 1.82 2.38
CA ASN A 37 -19.34 0.88 3.06
C ASN A 37 -18.58 -0.03 4.03
N ASN A 38 -17.39 -0.51 3.64
CA ASN A 38 -16.54 -1.33 4.51
C ASN A 38 -16.17 -0.57 5.80
N ILE A 39 -15.71 0.68 5.68
CA ILE A 39 -15.34 1.49 6.85
C ILE A 39 -16.54 1.76 7.75
N LYS A 40 -17.73 2.05 7.18
CA LYS A 40 -18.96 2.17 7.98
C LYS A 40 -19.28 0.91 8.75
N GLN A 41 -19.18 -0.25 8.10
CA GLN A 41 -19.45 -1.53 8.75
C GLN A 41 -18.49 -1.77 9.92
N ILE A 42 -17.19 -1.55 9.72
CA ILE A 42 -16.17 -1.67 10.76
C ILE A 42 -16.48 -0.74 11.94
N ILE A 43 -16.87 0.51 11.67
CA ILE A 43 -17.23 1.47 12.72
C ILE A 43 -18.46 1.01 13.51
N GLU A 44 -19.50 0.51 12.83
CA GLU A 44 -20.71 0.01 13.50
C GLU A 44 -20.40 -1.25 14.34
N GLU A 45 -19.57 -2.17 13.84
CA GLU A 45 -19.09 -3.32 14.61
C GLU A 45 -18.33 -2.87 15.87
N LEU A 46 -17.43 -1.87 15.75
CA LEU A 46 -16.67 -1.33 16.87
C LEU A 46 -17.54 -0.62 17.92
N LYS A 47 -18.60 0.07 17.49
CA LYS A 47 -19.61 0.66 18.40
C LYS A 47 -20.33 -0.41 19.20
N THR A 48 -20.72 -1.52 18.55
CA THR A 48 -21.47 -2.60 19.22
C THR A 48 -20.67 -3.26 20.36
N ILE A 49 -19.34 -3.27 20.26
CA ILE A 49 -18.43 -3.80 21.29
C ILE A 49 -17.92 -2.73 22.28
N GLY A 50 -18.50 -1.52 22.27
CA GLY A 50 -18.21 -0.46 23.24
C GLY A 50 -16.94 0.36 22.98
N LYS A 51 -16.32 0.24 21.79
CA LYS A 51 -15.15 1.05 21.39
C LYS A 51 -15.58 2.32 20.66
N THR A 52 -16.16 3.26 21.40
CA THR A 52 -16.72 4.51 20.86
C THR A 52 -15.67 5.55 20.41
N SER A 53 -14.39 5.40 20.79
CA SER A 53 -13.32 6.33 20.39
C SER A 53 -12.96 6.29 18.88
N VAL A 54 -13.53 5.36 18.13
CA VAL A 54 -13.26 5.16 16.70
C VAL A 54 -13.90 6.26 15.83
N GLU A 55 -14.95 6.92 16.33
CA GLU A 55 -15.62 8.03 15.60
C GLU A 55 -14.68 9.22 15.34
N PHE A 56 -13.59 9.37 16.09
CA PHE A 56 -12.63 10.46 15.90
C PHE A 56 -11.63 10.21 14.75
N MET A 57 -11.58 8.98 14.22
CA MET A 57 -10.62 8.62 13.18
C MET A 57 -11.20 8.73 11.77
N VAL A 58 -12.52 8.86 11.62
CA VAL A 58 -13.21 8.98 10.32
C VAL A 58 -14.38 9.95 10.44
N LEU A 59 -14.39 10.99 9.61
CA LEU A 59 -15.52 11.91 9.46
C LEU A 59 -16.25 11.62 8.16
N PHE A 60 -17.58 11.60 8.23
CA PHE A 60 -18.44 11.45 7.06
C PHE A 60 -19.12 12.78 6.71
N ASN A 61 -19.29 13.05 5.42
CA ASN A 61 -20.07 14.18 4.93
C ASN A 61 -21.58 13.93 5.10
N THR A 62 -22.40 14.92 4.75
CA THR A 62 -23.87 14.83 4.84
C THR A 62 -24.50 13.78 3.91
N LYS A 63 -23.75 13.26 2.93
CA LYS A 63 -24.15 12.14 2.06
C LYS A 63 -23.71 10.79 2.62
N GLY A 64 -23.05 10.77 3.77
CA GLY A 64 -22.48 9.59 4.38
C GLY A 64 -21.23 9.08 3.64
N GLU A 65 -20.54 9.89 2.86
CA GLU A 65 -19.24 9.51 2.28
C GLU A 65 -18.11 9.98 3.19
N ILE A 66 -16.99 9.26 3.23
CA ILE A 66 -15.80 9.65 4.00
C ILE A 66 -15.34 11.02 3.50
N ALA A 67 -15.37 11.99 4.40
CA ALA A 67 -14.86 13.34 4.20
C ALA A 67 -13.40 13.46 4.67
N LEU A 68 -13.08 12.77 5.77
CA LEU A 68 -11.73 12.73 6.34
C LEU A 68 -11.52 11.36 7.00
N ILE A 69 -10.34 10.81 6.88
CA ILE A 69 -9.95 9.53 7.48
C ILE A 69 -8.49 9.62 7.86
N ASN A 70 -8.15 9.13 9.06
CA ASN A 70 -6.77 9.03 9.51
C ASN A 70 -6.00 8.07 8.60
N GLU A 71 -4.84 8.51 8.14
CA GLU A 71 -3.95 7.78 7.25
C GLU A 71 -3.45 6.47 7.86
N GLU A 72 -3.42 6.34 9.19
CA GLU A 72 -3.16 5.08 9.89
C GLU A 72 -4.21 3.99 9.56
N ILE A 73 -5.47 4.37 9.36
CA ILE A 73 -6.52 3.43 8.94
C ILE A 73 -6.26 2.96 7.50
N ILE A 74 -5.90 3.89 6.62
CA ILE A 74 -5.54 3.55 5.24
C ILE A 74 -4.31 2.66 5.23
N GLY A 75 -3.26 3.02 5.95
CA GLY A 75 -2.01 2.27 6.03
C GLY A 75 -2.23 0.86 6.57
N SER A 76 -3.03 0.72 7.62
CA SER A 76 -3.41 -0.59 8.16
C SER A 76 -4.23 -1.41 7.17
N TYR A 77 -5.22 -0.81 6.50
CA TYR A 77 -6.00 -1.50 5.47
C TYR A 77 -5.11 -1.96 4.32
N VAL A 78 -4.22 -1.11 3.82
CA VAL A 78 -3.29 -1.47 2.74
C VAL A 78 -2.35 -2.58 3.18
N GLY A 79 -1.75 -2.45 4.36
CA GLY A 79 -0.78 -3.42 4.87
C GLY A 79 -1.38 -4.79 5.17
N GLU A 80 -2.57 -4.84 5.79
CA GLU A 80 -3.30 -6.08 6.03
C GLU A 80 -3.64 -6.81 4.72
N ASN A 81 -4.19 -6.08 3.74
CA ASN A 81 -4.52 -6.67 2.44
C ASN A 81 -3.27 -7.14 1.68
N LEU A 82 -2.18 -6.37 1.72
CA LEU A 82 -0.93 -6.76 1.07
C LEU A 82 -0.37 -8.05 1.69
N ILE A 83 -0.30 -8.12 3.02
CA ILE A 83 0.19 -9.30 3.73
C ILE A 83 -0.68 -10.52 3.42
N GLU A 84 -2.01 -10.37 3.42
CA GLU A 84 -2.92 -11.48 3.13
C GLU A 84 -2.77 -11.97 1.68
N ASN A 85 -2.59 -11.05 0.72
CA ASN A 85 -2.31 -11.39 -0.68
C ASN A 85 -0.98 -12.15 -0.81
N LEU A 86 0.06 -11.73 -0.09
CA LEU A 86 1.37 -12.39 -0.11
C LEU A 86 1.31 -13.80 0.50
N LYS A 87 0.65 -13.97 1.65
CA LYS A 87 0.42 -15.30 2.25
C LYS A 87 -0.30 -16.24 1.30
N THR A 88 -1.35 -15.74 0.64
CA THR A 88 -2.13 -16.51 -0.34
C THR A 88 -1.28 -16.89 -1.55
N THR A 89 -0.51 -15.96 -2.09
CA THR A 89 0.32 -16.16 -3.29
C THR A 89 1.43 -17.17 -3.06
N TYR A 90 2.13 -17.06 -1.92
CA TYR A 90 3.31 -17.87 -1.64
C TYR A 90 3.01 -19.08 -0.73
N LYS A 91 1.74 -19.32 -0.38
CA LYS A 91 1.27 -20.45 0.45
C LYS A 91 2.00 -20.57 1.80
N HIS A 92 2.60 -19.49 2.29
CA HIS A 92 3.25 -19.45 3.58
C HIS A 92 2.23 -19.09 4.65
N THR A 93 2.09 -19.97 5.64
CA THR A 93 1.12 -19.78 6.73
C THR A 93 1.53 -18.64 7.67
N ASP A 94 2.81 -18.24 7.66
CA ASP A 94 3.31 -17.10 8.42
C ASP A 94 4.19 -16.17 7.57
N VAL A 95 4.24 -14.91 7.97
CA VAL A 95 4.97 -13.82 7.30
C VAL A 95 6.47 -13.89 7.59
N ASP A 96 6.87 -14.45 8.74
CA ASP A 96 8.29 -14.66 9.08
C ASP A 96 8.98 -15.54 8.04
N THR A 97 8.34 -16.65 7.68
CA THR A 97 8.79 -17.59 6.65
C THR A 97 8.91 -16.90 5.30
N LEU A 98 7.96 -16.03 4.94
CA LEU A 98 8.05 -15.28 3.69
C LEU A 98 9.29 -14.38 3.67
N ILE A 99 9.56 -13.66 4.77
CA ILE A 99 10.72 -12.77 4.88
C ILE A 99 12.02 -13.58 4.85
N GLU A 100 12.13 -14.62 5.67
CA GLU A 100 13.33 -15.48 5.75
C GLU A 100 13.65 -16.16 4.42
N VAL A 101 12.61 -16.56 3.68
CA VAL A 101 12.77 -17.13 2.33
C VAL A 101 13.16 -16.04 1.33
N SER A 102 12.59 -14.84 1.45
CA SER A 102 12.87 -13.73 0.54
C SER A 102 14.33 -13.24 0.59
N GLU A 103 14.99 -13.37 1.74
CA GLU A 103 16.42 -13.07 1.88
C GLU A 103 17.30 -13.97 1.01
N LYS A 104 16.86 -15.21 0.77
CA LYS A 104 17.58 -16.23 0.01
C LYS A 104 17.22 -16.27 -1.48
N TYR A 105 16.29 -15.43 -1.91
CA TYR A 105 15.88 -15.37 -3.30
C TYR A 105 17.03 -15.04 -4.24
N SER A 106 17.04 -15.71 -5.39
CA SER A 106 17.83 -15.31 -6.55
C SER A 106 17.40 -13.92 -7.02
N TYR A 107 18.21 -13.31 -7.89
CA TYR A 107 17.86 -12.02 -8.47
C TYR A 107 16.51 -12.06 -9.19
N GLU A 108 16.25 -13.11 -9.99
CA GLU A 108 15.00 -13.32 -10.73
C GLU A 108 13.80 -13.54 -9.80
N GLU A 109 13.99 -14.26 -8.70
CA GLU A 109 12.95 -14.47 -7.68
C GLU A 109 12.61 -13.16 -6.96
N LYS A 110 13.61 -12.32 -6.63
CA LYS A 110 13.40 -10.98 -6.08
C LYS A 110 12.62 -10.10 -7.05
N GLN A 111 12.97 -10.11 -8.34
CA GLN A 111 12.22 -9.35 -9.35
C GLN A 111 10.75 -9.76 -9.40
N THR A 112 10.49 -11.07 -9.40
CA THR A 112 9.12 -11.61 -9.40
C THR A 112 8.34 -11.19 -8.15
N PHE A 113 8.98 -11.26 -6.98
CA PHE A 113 8.41 -10.83 -5.70
C PHE A 113 8.06 -9.34 -5.69
N ILE A 114 8.95 -8.50 -6.18
CA ILE A 114 8.77 -7.04 -6.28
C ILE A 114 7.61 -6.69 -7.22
N ILE A 115 7.56 -7.31 -8.40
CA ILE A 115 6.46 -7.11 -9.36
C ILE A 115 5.13 -7.46 -8.69
N LYS A 116 5.08 -8.58 -7.97
CA LYS A 116 3.87 -9.01 -7.30
C LYS A 116 3.40 -8.02 -6.23
N ILE A 117 4.32 -7.51 -5.39
CA ILE A 117 4.00 -6.47 -4.40
C ILE A 117 3.49 -5.21 -5.09
N TYR A 118 4.15 -4.75 -6.15
CA TYR A 118 3.74 -3.57 -6.90
C TYR A 118 2.32 -3.71 -7.47
N GLU A 119 2.01 -4.85 -8.09
CA GLU A 119 0.69 -5.14 -8.64
C GLU A 119 -0.40 -5.17 -7.55
N ASP A 120 -0.11 -5.82 -6.42
CA ASP A 120 -1.06 -5.89 -5.31
C ASP A 120 -1.28 -4.52 -4.67
N LEU A 121 -0.24 -3.70 -4.49
CA LEU A 121 -0.37 -2.33 -4.01
C LEU A 121 -1.22 -1.47 -4.96
N CYS A 122 -0.95 -1.52 -6.26
CA CYS A 122 -1.73 -0.78 -7.26
C CYS A 122 -3.21 -1.17 -7.20
N ARG A 123 -3.49 -2.47 -7.10
CA ARG A 123 -4.85 -3.00 -6.99
C ARG A 123 -5.53 -2.53 -5.71
N ILE A 124 -4.88 -2.68 -4.56
CA ILE A 124 -5.44 -2.29 -3.26
C ILE A 124 -5.76 -0.79 -3.24
N LEU A 125 -4.83 0.06 -3.68
CA LEU A 125 -5.06 1.50 -3.72
C LEU A 125 -6.20 1.87 -4.67
N ASN A 126 -6.32 1.20 -5.82
CA ASN A 126 -7.43 1.39 -6.75
C ASN A 126 -8.78 0.92 -6.18
N GLU A 127 -8.80 -0.01 -5.22
CA GLU A 127 -10.02 -0.39 -4.50
C GLU A 127 -10.45 0.67 -3.47
N ILE A 128 -9.50 1.42 -2.91
CA ILE A 128 -9.74 2.46 -1.90
C ILE A 128 -10.19 3.76 -2.57
N TYR A 129 -9.48 4.17 -3.61
CA TYR A 129 -9.55 5.52 -4.17
C TYR A 129 -10.32 5.58 -5.47
N LYS A 130 -11.17 6.61 -5.59
CA LYS A 130 -11.92 6.95 -6.81
C LYS A 130 -11.28 8.11 -7.57
N ASP A 131 -10.84 9.13 -6.85
CA ASP A 131 -10.19 10.33 -7.40
C ASP A 131 -9.18 10.83 -6.36
N ILE A 132 -8.01 11.27 -6.81
CA ILE A 132 -6.88 11.62 -5.95
C ILE A 132 -6.25 12.91 -6.46
N LYS A 133 -6.21 13.93 -5.60
CA LYS A 133 -5.26 15.04 -5.74
C LYS A 133 -3.95 14.64 -5.07
N TYR A 134 -2.84 14.85 -5.75
CA TYR A 134 -1.52 14.43 -5.31
C TYR A 134 -0.46 15.50 -5.56
N ARG A 135 0.73 15.34 -4.96
CA ARG A 135 1.86 16.25 -5.15
C ARG A 135 2.43 16.13 -6.56
N LYS A 136 2.16 17.12 -7.41
CA LYS A 136 2.56 17.14 -8.83
C LYS A 136 4.08 17.04 -9.04
N GLU A 137 4.86 17.74 -8.23
CA GLU A 137 6.33 17.73 -8.34
C GLU A 137 6.90 16.33 -8.12
N VAL A 138 6.38 15.61 -7.12
CA VAL A 138 6.72 14.21 -6.85
C VAL A 138 6.30 13.34 -8.04
N ALA A 139 5.09 13.54 -8.55
CA ALA A 139 4.59 12.76 -9.67
C ALA A 139 5.41 12.95 -10.95
N GLU A 140 5.81 14.18 -11.28
CA GLU A 140 6.66 14.45 -12.43
C GLU A 140 8.05 13.82 -12.29
N SER A 141 8.63 13.86 -11.09
CA SER A 141 9.91 13.22 -10.79
C SER A 141 9.85 11.71 -11.01
N TYR A 142 8.83 11.03 -10.44
CA TYR A 142 8.65 9.59 -10.58
C TYR A 142 8.25 9.19 -12.00
N LYS A 143 7.40 9.97 -12.68
CA LYS A 143 7.03 9.74 -14.08
C LYS A 143 8.24 9.70 -15.00
N LYS A 144 9.23 10.57 -14.76
CA LYS A 144 10.51 10.58 -15.48
C LYS A 144 11.40 9.41 -15.05
N ARG A 145 11.62 9.23 -13.75
CA ARG A 145 12.52 8.21 -13.20
C ARG A 145 12.12 6.78 -13.57
N TYR A 146 10.82 6.48 -13.58
CA TYR A 146 10.27 5.15 -13.86
C TYR A 146 9.64 5.02 -15.26
N SER A 147 9.78 6.03 -16.12
CA SER A 147 9.22 6.01 -17.49
C SER A 147 7.70 5.72 -17.55
N LEU A 148 6.94 6.30 -16.60
CA LEU A 148 5.50 6.06 -16.43
C LEU A 148 4.63 6.87 -17.41
N ALA A 149 5.20 7.38 -18.51
CA ALA A 149 4.45 8.16 -19.49
C ALA A 149 3.30 7.40 -20.17
N HIS A 150 3.33 6.07 -20.08
CA HIS A 150 2.31 5.17 -20.61
C HIS A 150 1.20 4.83 -19.61
N VAL A 151 1.39 5.15 -18.32
CA VAL A 151 0.36 4.97 -17.29
C VAL A 151 -0.66 6.09 -17.46
N GLY A 152 -1.95 5.72 -17.55
CA GLY A 152 -3.03 6.69 -17.65
C GLY A 152 -3.09 7.60 -16.44
N GLU A 153 -3.57 8.84 -16.63
CA GLU A 153 -3.61 9.86 -15.57
C GLU A 153 -4.40 9.40 -14.33
N ASP A 154 -5.44 8.57 -14.50
CA ASP A 154 -6.23 8.03 -13.39
C ASP A 154 -5.46 7.01 -12.54
N MET A 155 -4.55 6.24 -13.15
CA MET A 155 -3.77 5.20 -12.47
C MET A 155 -2.42 5.71 -11.95
N LEU A 156 -1.95 6.84 -12.48
CA LEU A 156 -0.66 7.43 -12.17
C LEU A 156 -0.45 7.64 -10.65
N PRO A 157 -1.43 8.15 -9.87
CA PRO A 157 -1.22 8.36 -8.44
C PRO A 157 -1.05 7.04 -7.69
N MET A 158 -1.87 6.02 -8.02
CA MET A 158 -1.80 4.69 -7.41
C MET A 158 -0.46 4.02 -7.74
N SER A 159 0.01 4.13 -8.98
CA SER A 159 1.31 3.61 -9.38
C SER A 159 2.45 4.27 -8.61
N ILE A 160 2.45 5.60 -8.48
CA ILE A 160 3.52 6.30 -7.77
C ILE A 160 3.50 5.99 -6.27
N ALA A 161 2.34 6.01 -5.62
CA ALA A 161 2.21 5.63 -4.22
C ALA A 161 2.68 4.18 -3.98
N SER A 162 2.36 3.27 -4.90
CA SER A 162 2.85 1.88 -4.84
C SER A 162 4.37 1.80 -4.97
N ILE A 163 4.99 2.61 -5.84
CA ILE A 163 6.44 2.66 -5.99
C ILE A 163 7.10 3.18 -4.72
N LEU A 164 6.57 4.26 -4.12
CA LEU A 164 7.10 4.83 -2.87
C LEU A 164 7.11 3.80 -1.75
N ILE A 165 5.97 3.13 -1.52
CA ILE A 165 5.86 2.06 -0.52
C ILE A 165 6.82 0.90 -0.84
N LEU A 166 6.95 0.54 -2.12
CA LEU A 166 7.81 -0.55 -2.55
C LEU A 166 9.31 -0.22 -2.38
N GLU A 167 9.73 1.04 -2.58
CA GLU A 167 11.10 1.49 -2.29
C GLU A 167 11.46 1.23 -0.82
N ASP A 168 10.56 1.56 0.10
CA ASP A 168 10.75 1.29 1.53
C ASP A 168 10.80 -0.21 1.86
N ILE A 169 9.89 -1.00 1.28
CA ILE A 169 9.87 -2.46 1.48
C ILE A 169 11.18 -3.09 0.97
N CYS A 170 11.66 -2.69 -0.20
CA CYS A 170 12.92 -3.20 -0.74
C CYS A 170 14.11 -2.81 0.15
N ALA A 171 14.14 -1.58 0.66
CA ALA A 171 15.15 -1.13 1.60
C ALA A 171 15.12 -1.95 2.90
N TYR A 172 13.93 -2.21 3.44
CA TYR A 172 13.76 -3.01 4.65
C TYR A 172 14.24 -4.46 4.47
N LEU A 173 13.93 -5.07 3.33
CA LEU A 173 14.33 -6.44 2.99
C LEU A 173 15.78 -6.54 2.47
N SER A 174 16.51 -5.42 2.39
CA SER A 174 17.86 -5.36 1.82
C SER A 174 17.94 -5.92 0.40
N PHE A 175 16.92 -5.65 -0.41
CA PHE A 175 16.89 -6.03 -1.82
C PHE A 175 17.70 -5.02 -2.64
N ASP A 176 18.92 -5.40 -3.02
CA ASP A 176 19.74 -4.63 -3.95
C ASP A 176 19.27 -4.86 -5.40
N VAL A 177 18.24 -4.11 -5.78
CA VAL A 177 17.53 -4.26 -7.05
C VAL A 177 17.22 -2.89 -7.65
N GLU A 178 17.40 -2.79 -8.97
CA GLU A 178 17.12 -1.55 -9.68
C GLU A 178 15.63 -1.50 -10.06
N LEU A 179 14.80 -0.94 -9.19
CA LEU A 179 13.33 -0.91 -9.37
C LEU A 179 12.88 -0.29 -10.70
N THR A 180 13.65 0.65 -11.25
CA THR A 180 13.37 1.29 -12.56
C THR A 180 13.47 0.31 -13.74
N LYS A 181 14.11 -0.85 -13.56
CA LYS A 181 14.19 -1.96 -14.52
C LYS A 181 13.15 -3.05 -14.28
N ILE A 182 12.48 -3.04 -13.13
CA ILE A 182 11.58 -4.11 -12.68
C ILE A 182 10.12 -3.70 -12.79
N ILE A 183 9.79 -2.49 -12.32
CA ILE A 183 8.43 -1.95 -12.36
C ILE A 183 8.10 -1.64 -13.83
N PRO A 184 6.97 -2.14 -14.35
CA PRO A 184 6.80 -2.35 -15.78
C PRO A 184 7.00 -1.07 -16.59
N GLN A 185 7.95 -1.15 -17.53
CA GLN A 185 8.00 -0.29 -18.70
C GLN A 185 7.20 -0.99 -19.80
N LYS A 186 5.89 -0.77 -19.87
CA LYS A 186 4.98 -1.42 -20.84
C LYS A 186 5.04 -2.95 -20.85
N THR A 187 4.02 -3.60 -20.30
CA THR A 187 3.50 -4.81 -20.94
C THR A 187 3.05 -4.41 -22.36
N LYS A 188 3.68 -5.02 -23.38
CA LYS A 188 3.28 -4.88 -24.78
C LYS A 188 1.87 -5.38 -25.01
#